data_AF-A0A914KCF0-F1
#
_entry.id   AF-A0A914KCF0-F1
#
_cell.length_a   1.000
_cell.length_b   1.000
_cell.length_c   1.000
_cell.angle_alpha   90.00
_cell.angle_beta   90.00
_cell.angle_gamma   90.00
#
_symmetry.space_group_name_H-M   'P 1'
#
loop_
_entity.id
_entity.type
_entity.pdbx_description
1 polymer ?
#
loop_
_entity_poly.entity_id
_entity_poly.type
_entity_poly.pdbx_seq_one_letter_code
_entity_poly.pdbx_strand_id
1 'polypeptide(L)'
;MVDLETQLTDTGDKYVNDPGFEFAWACKAAERASVHMNLIMAVDTKNLKLTKDQKEIYEKFRERFPDMNVEFVSDPELKGDNKAIWAEFCEEFKH
;
A
#
# COMPACT_ATOMS: atom_id res chain seq x y z
N MET A 1 -23.32 -2.23 -2.37
CA MET A 1 -22.04 -2.16 -3.10
C MET A 1 -21.31 -3.45 -2.76
N VAL A 2 -20.99 -4.26 -3.76
CA VAL A 2 -20.45 -5.61 -3.55
C VAL A 2 -19.12 -5.52 -2.82
N ASP A 3 -18.94 -6.33 -1.78
CA ASP A 3 -17.73 -6.36 -0.97
C ASP A 3 -16.61 -7.12 -1.70
N LEU A 4 -15.76 -6.38 -2.41
CA LEU A 4 -14.68 -6.95 -3.21
C LEU A 4 -13.60 -7.67 -2.37
N GLU A 5 -13.48 -7.38 -1.06
CA GLU A 5 -12.54 -8.11 -0.19
C GLU A 5 -12.90 -9.60 -0.12
N THR A 6 -14.20 -9.92 -0.22
CA THR A 6 -14.67 -11.32 -0.28
C THR A 6 -14.52 -11.98 -1.65
N GLN A 7 -14.05 -11.26 -2.68
CA GLN A 7 -13.94 -11.76 -4.05
C GLN A 7 -12.51 -12.10 -4.52
N LEU A 8 -11.50 -11.68 -3.76
CA LEU A 8 -10.08 -11.94 -4.06
C LEU A 8 -9.59 -13.19 -3.33
N THR A 9 -10.20 -14.33 -3.62
CA THR A 9 -9.92 -15.63 -2.98
C THR A 9 -8.92 -16.51 -3.74
N ASP A 10 -8.46 -16.09 -4.92
CA ASP A 10 -7.63 -16.87 -5.83
C ASP A 10 -6.25 -16.21 -6.05
N THR A 11 -5.37 -16.81 -6.87
CA THR A 11 -4.04 -16.25 -7.15
C THR A 11 -4.09 -15.03 -8.05
N GLY A 12 -3.19 -14.06 -7.83
CA GLY A 12 -3.11 -12.78 -8.57
C GLY A 12 -3.10 -12.95 -10.10
N ASP A 13 -2.49 -14.03 -10.60
CA ASP A 13 -2.42 -14.33 -12.05
C ASP A 13 -3.79 -14.54 -12.71
N LYS A 14 -4.82 -14.87 -11.93
CA LYS A 14 -6.18 -15.10 -12.42
C LYS A 14 -7.03 -13.84 -12.44
N TYR A 15 -6.58 -12.79 -11.74
CA TYR A 15 -7.22 -11.48 -11.74
C TYR A 15 -6.55 -10.58 -12.77
N VAL A 16 -6.49 -11.07 -14.02
CA VAL A 16 -6.08 -10.32 -15.23
C VAL A 16 -6.70 -8.92 -15.19
N ASN A 17 -6.07 -7.93 -15.84
CA ASN A 17 -6.46 -6.50 -15.92
C ASN A 17 -7.95 -6.25 -16.30
N ASP A 18 -8.86 -6.62 -15.41
CA ASP A 18 -10.30 -6.51 -15.55
C ASP A 18 -10.68 -5.09 -15.14
N PRO A 19 -11.39 -4.35 -16.01
CA PRO A 19 -11.79 -2.98 -15.72
C PRO A 19 -12.61 -2.83 -14.43
N GLY A 20 -13.33 -3.87 -14.01
CA GLY A 20 -14.08 -3.89 -12.75
C GLY A 20 -13.17 -3.84 -11.52
N PHE A 21 -12.03 -4.53 -11.55
CA PHE A 21 -11.03 -4.47 -10.46
C PHE A 21 -10.33 -3.12 -10.42
N GLU A 22 -9.98 -2.56 -11.58
CA GLU A 22 -9.37 -1.21 -11.65
C GLU A 22 -10.32 -0.15 -11.09
N PHE A 23 -11.61 -0.22 -11.45
CA PHE A 23 -12.63 0.69 -10.90
C PHE A 23 -12.78 0.54 -9.39
N ALA A 24 -12.88 -0.69 -8.89
CA ALA A 24 -12.97 -0.98 -7.47
C ALA A 24 -11.75 -0.46 -6.69
N TRP A 25 -10.54 -0.72 -7.22
CA TRP A 25 -9.30 -0.22 -6.65
C TRP A 25 -9.26 1.30 -6.63
N ALA A 26 -9.64 1.97 -7.72
CA ALA A 26 -9.66 3.43 -7.80
C ALA A 26 -10.64 4.05 -6.79
N CYS A 27 -11.85 3.49 -6.65
CA CYS A 27 -12.81 3.94 -5.64
C CYS A 27 -12.26 3.77 -4.21
N LYS A 28 -11.67 2.62 -3.89
CA LYS A 28 -11.10 2.37 -2.56
C LYS A 28 -9.88 3.23 -2.28
N ALA A 29 -8.98 3.41 -3.24
CA ALA A 29 -7.83 4.28 -3.11
C ALA A 29 -8.25 5.74 -2.82
N ALA A 30 -9.26 6.25 -3.55
CA ALA A 30 -9.80 7.59 -3.31
C ALA A 30 -10.44 7.74 -1.93
N GLU A 31 -11.22 6.74 -1.49
CA GLU A 31 -11.79 6.69 -0.14
C GLU A 31 -10.69 6.73 0.93
N ARG A 32 -9.66 5.90 0.80
CA ARG A 32 -8.54 5.83 1.75
C ARG A 32 -7.71 7.12 1.78
N ALA A 33 -7.50 7.77 0.63
CA ALA A 33 -6.82 9.06 0.57
C ALA A 33 -7.58 10.15 1.34
N SER A 34 -8.92 10.19 1.20
CA SER A 34 -9.77 11.12 1.94
C SER A 34 -9.71 10.86 3.45
N VAL A 35 -9.80 9.60 3.87
CA VAL A 35 -9.67 9.22 5.29
C VAL A 35 -8.30 9.62 5.84
N HIS A 36 -7.21 9.34 5.11
CA HIS A 36 -5.87 9.72 5.53
C HIS A 36 -5.74 11.24 5.70
N MET A 37 -6.24 12.02 4.74
CA MET A 37 -6.23 13.49 4.82
C MET A 37 -7.01 14.00 6.05
N ASN A 38 -8.18 13.42 6.32
CA ASN A 38 -8.95 13.78 7.51
C ASN A 38 -8.22 13.47 8.81
N LEU A 39 -7.51 12.33 8.88
CA LEU A 39 -6.72 11.97 10.05
C LEU A 39 -5.58 12.98 10.31
N ILE A 40 -4.78 13.29 9.29
CA ILE A 40 -3.65 14.22 9.47
C ILE A 40 -4.08 15.65 9.81
N MET A 41 -5.30 16.05 9.40
CA MET A 41 -5.86 17.36 9.76
C MET A 41 -6.48 17.40 11.17
N ALA A 42 -6.94 16.26 11.70
CA ALA A 42 -7.71 16.23 12.94
C ALA A 42 -6.88 15.91 14.19
N VAL A 43 -5.72 15.25 14.07
CA VAL A 43 -4.93 14.79 15.22
C VAL A 43 -3.44 15.10 15.09
N ASP A 44 -2.72 15.10 16.22
CA ASP A 44 -1.25 15.16 16.22
C ASP A 44 -0.67 13.90 15.59
N THR A 45 -0.02 14.09 14.43
CA THR A 45 0.54 13.00 13.62
C THR A 45 1.65 12.22 14.33
N LYS A 46 2.30 12.78 15.36
CA LYS A 46 3.32 12.07 16.15
C LYS A 46 2.76 10.86 16.90
N ASN A 47 1.48 10.90 17.25
CA ASN A 47 0.79 9.84 17.97
C ASN A 47 -0.08 8.97 17.05
N LEU A 48 -0.20 9.32 15.77
CA LEU A 48 -0.99 8.58 14.81
C LEU A 48 -0.27 7.29 14.42
N LYS A 49 -0.93 6.15 14.68
CA LYS A 49 -0.50 4.83 14.23
C LYS A 49 -1.53 4.26 13.26
N LEU A 50 -1.10 3.94 12.05
CA LEU A 50 -1.96 3.40 10.99
C LEU A 50 -2.17 1.89 11.14
N THR A 51 -1.15 1.18 11.62
CA THR A 51 -1.19 -0.27 11.88
C THR A 51 -0.44 -0.59 13.17
N LYS A 52 -0.66 -1.80 13.71
CA LYS A 52 0.05 -2.28 14.90
C LYS A 52 1.55 -2.47 14.62
N ASP A 53 1.86 -2.88 13.40
CA ASP A 53 3.21 -3.27 12.97
C ASP A 53 3.94 -2.11 12.27
N GLN A 54 3.41 -0.88 12.35
CA GLN A 54 3.96 0.31 11.67
C GLN A 54 5.47 0.50 11.92
N LYS A 55 5.94 0.23 13.14
CA LYS A 55 7.36 0.36 13.48
C LYS A 55 8.20 -0.68 12.71
N GLU A 56 7.78 -1.94 12.74
CA GLU A 56 8.48 -3.03 12.07
C GLU A 56 8.47 -2.84 10.54
N ILE A 57 7.33 -2.44 9.98
CA ILE A 57 7.19 -2.09 8.55
C ILE A 57 8.20 -1.00 8.17
N TYR A 58 8.32 0.06 8.98
CA TYR A 58 9.26 1.15 8.69
C TYR A 58 10.73 0.72 8.81
N GLU A 59 11.07 -0.06 9.83
CA GLU A 59 12.44 -0.59 10.01
C GLU A 59 12.83 -1.48 8.82
N LYS A 60 11.96 -2.42 8.43
CA LYS A 60 12.18 -3.29 7.27
C LYS A 60 12.20 -2.52 5.95
N PHE A 61 11.36 -1.50 5.81
CA PHE A 61 11.39 -0.63 4.64
C PHE A 61 12.76 0.06 4.50
N ARG A 62 13.34 0.57 5.59
CA ARG A 62 14.66 1.21 5.56
C ARG A 62 15.82 0.22 5.37
N GLU A 63 15.66 -1.04 5.78
CA GLU A 63 16.62 -2.10 5.44
C GLU A 63 16.62 -2.41 3.93
N ARG A 64 15.44 -2.48 3.30
CA ARG A 64 15.28 -2.83 1.87
C ARG A 64 15.52 -1.64 0.94
N PHE A 65 15.15 -0.44 1.37
CA PHE A 65 15.22 0.80 0.58
C PHE A 65 15.93 1.90 1.38
N PRO A 66 17.24 1.76 1.66
CA PRO A 66 17.97 2.68 2.53
C PRO A 66 17.99 4.11 2.01
N ASP A 67 18.12 4.27 0.68
CA ASP A 67 18.29 5.57 0.03
C ASP A 67 17.00 6.15 -0.56
N MET A 68 15.86 5.44 -0.45
CA MET A 68 14.62 5.91 -1.03
C MET A 68 14.10 7.16 -0.30
N ASN A 69 13.88 8.23 -1.06
CA ASN A 69 13.35 9.47 -0.52
C ASN A 69 11.82 9.41 -0.46
N VAL A 70 11.27 9.15 0.72
CA VAL A 70 9.82 9.08 0.92
C VAL A 70 9.10 10.42 0.72
N GLU A 71 9.82 11.56 0.76
CA GLU A 71 9.24 12.87 0.46
C GLU A 71 8.98 13.05 -1.05
N PHE A 72 9.76 12.37 -1.88
CA PHE A 72 9.65 12.43 -3.32
C PHE A 72 9.88 11.05 -3.91
N VAL A 73 8.79 10.32 -4.10
CA VAL A 73 8.81 9.00 -4.71
C VAL A 73 8.46 9.13 -6.19
N SER A 74 9.36 8.64 -7.04
CA SER A 74 9.24 8.68 -8.49
C SER A 74 8.84 7.32 -9.08
N ASP A 75 8.32 7.35 -10.30
CA ASP A 75 7.95 6.14 -11.05
C ASP A 75 9.10 5.10 -11.13
N PRO A 76 10.36 5.48 -11.40
CA PRO A 76 11.48 4.55 -11.39
C PRO A 76 11.76 3.89 -10.03
N GLU A 77 11.44 4.56 -8.92
CA GLU A 77 11.65 4.01 -7.57
C GLU A 77 10.58 2.96 -7.19
N LEU A 78 9.39 3.08 -7.79
CA LEU A 78 8.28 2.12 -7.60
C LEU A 78 8.26 1.01 -8.64
N LYS A 79 8.84 1.26 -9.82
CA LYS A 79 8.83 0.35 -10.97
C LYS A 79 10.24 -0.19 -11.23
N GLY A 80 10.40 -0.93 -12.33
CA GLY A 80 11.69 -1.51 -12.72
C GLY A 80 12.18 -2.56 -11.72
N ASP A 81 13.47 -2.50 -11.40
CA ASP A 81 14.16 -3.50 -10.56
C ASP A 81 13.61 -3.55 -9.13
N ASN A 82 13.07 -2.44 -8.63
CA ASN A 82 12.48 -2.38 -7.29
C ASN A 82 11.16 -3.15 -7.17
N LYS A 83 10.50 -3.49 -8.29
CA LYS A 83 9.21 -4.19 -8.26
C LYS A 83 9.32 -5.56 -7.56
N ALA A 84 10.41 -6.27 -7.77
CA ALA A 84 10.65 -7.56 -7.11
C ALA A 84 10.87 -7.40 -5.61
N ILE A 85 11.65 -6.39 -5.21
CA ILE A 85 11.91 -6.06 -3.81
C ILE A 85 10.60 -5.68 -3.10
N TRP A 86 9.76 -4.87 -3.74
CA TRP A 86 8.44 -4.51 -3.23
C TRP A 86 7.53 -5.74 -3.05
N ALA A 87 7.54 -6.68 -4.00
CA ALA A 87 6.75 -7.90 -3.90
C ALA A 87 7.19 -8.76 -2.71
N GLU A 88 8.49 -8.98 -2.54
CA GLU A 88 9.03 -9.71 -1.39
C GLU A 88 8.71 -9.02 -0.06
N PHE A 89 8.88 -7.70 0.00
CA PHE A 89 8.57 -6.89 1.17
C PHE A 89 7.11 -7.05 1.60
N CYS A 90 6.17 -7.01 0.64
CA CYS A 90 4.75 -7.19 0.95
C CYS A 90 4.43 -8.59 1.49
N GLU A 91 5.09 -9.65 1.01
CA GLU A 91 4.86 -11.01 1.51
C GLU A 91 5.32 -11.20 2.97
N GLU A 92 6.31 -10.44 3.45
CA GLU A 92 6.73 -10.48 4.87
C GLU A 92 5.61 -10.08 5.85
N PHE A 93 4.69 -9.23 5.40
CA PHE A 93 3.59 -8.70 6.20
C PHE A 93 2.23 -9.30 5.83
N LYS A 94 2.23 -10.47 5.17
CA LYS A 94 1.01 -11.20 4.83
C LYS A 94 0.64 -12.14 5.97
N HIS A 95 -0.20 -11.66 6.89
CA HIS A 95 -0.71 -12.39 8.04
C HIS A 95 -2.24 -12.33 8.14
#